data_AF-A0A9P9NRT4-F1
#
_entry.id   AF-A0A9P9NRT4-F1
#
_cell.length_a   1.000
_cell.length_b   1.000
_cell.length_c   1.000
_cell.angle_alpha   90.00
_cell.angle_beta   90.00
_cell.angle_gamma   90.00
#
_symmetry.space_group_name_H-M   'P 1'
#
loop_
_entity.id
_entity.type
_entity.pdbx_description
1 polymer ?
#
loop_
_entity_poly.entity_id
_entity_poly.type
_entity_poly.pdbx_seq_one_letter_code
_entity_poly.pdbx_strand_id
1 'polypeptide(L)'
;GFAAQSLFLFNPDKALRSMPVPVAEPAIPRIEEVRVGPVGKRQERNDYDASVRRSFIWLQNLIIQRDAYTLDGRSKQNLERHLQIRTKAFQKSSVISILQKGHIQSLPTIHNEAKVRRSTKSL
;
A
#
# COMPACT_ATOMS: atom_id res chain seq x y z
N GLY A 1 24.93 16.36 -14.47
CA GLY A 1 24.06 15.35 -15.10
C GLY A 1 23.97 14.14 -14.18
N PHE A 2 22.83 13.43 -14.20
CA PHE A 2 22.47 12.28 -13.35
C PHE A 2 23.43 11.05 -13.44
N ALA A 3 24.59 11.18 -14.06
CA ALA A 3 25.57 10.11 -14.25
C ALA A 3 26.59 9.99 -13.10
N ALA A 4 26.62 10.92 -12.13
CA ALA A 4 27.61 10.93 -11.05
C ALA A 4 27.11 10.37 -9.69
N GLN A 5 25.85 9.93 -9.61
CA GLN A 5 25.29 9.30 -8.40
C GLN A 5 24.85 7.89 -8.77
N SER A 6 25.52 6.90 -8.21
CA SER A 6 25.39 5.45 -8.41
C SER A 6 24.04 4.87 -7.94
N LEU A 7 22.93 5.38 -8.48
CA LEU A 7 21.57 4.87 -8.28
C LEU A 7 21.17 3.86 -9.35
N PHE A 8 22.06 2.92 -9.66
CA PHE A 8 21.59 1.61 -10.15
C PHE A 8 21.20 0.78 -8.92
N LEU A 9 20.04 1.10 -8.35
CA LEU A 9 19.37 0.22 -7.41
C LEU A 9 18.96 -1.03 -8.19
N PHE A 10 19.56 -2.17 -7.83
CA PHE A 10 19.31 -3.51 -8.36
C PHE A 10 20.10 -3.91 -9.63
N ASN A 11 21.28 -4.53 -9.42
CA ASN A 11 21.94 -5.38 -10.40
C ASN A 11 21.59 -6.85 -10.08
N PRO A 12 20.74 -7.52 -10.88
CA PRO A 12 20.24 -8.86 -10.57
C PRO A 12 21.35 -9.92 -10.59
N ASP A 13 22.35 -9.76 -11.45
CA ASP A 13 23.44 -10.73 -11.60
C ASP A 13 24.34 -10.76 -10.37
N LYS A 14 24.58 -9.60 -9.74
CA LYS A 14 25.32 -9.53 -8.48
C LYS A 14 24.53 -10.15 -7.32
N ALA A 15 23.22 -9.93 -7.26
CA ALA A 15 22.36 -10.45 -6.20
C ALA A 15 22.23 -11.98 -6.23
N LEU A 16 22.17 -12.57 -7.42
CA LEU A 16 22.09 -14.03 -7.57
C LEU A 16 23.40 -14.74 -7.23
N ARG A 17 24.55 -14.11 -7.48
CA ARG A 17 25.87 -14.67 -7.12
C ARG A 17 26.15 -14.65 -5.61
N SER A 18 25.54 -13.73 -4.87
CA SER A 18 25.68 -13.64 -3.41
C SER A 18 24.70 -14.52 -2.64
N MET A 19 23.75 -15.16 -3.33
CA MET A 19 22.82 -16.06 -2.67
C MET A 19 23.57 -17.35 -2.25
N PRO A 20 23.50 -17.75 -0.97
CA PRO A 20 24.06 -19.03 -0.56
C PRO A 20 23.38 -20.17 -1.33
N VAL A 21 24.16 -21.16 -1.75
CA VAL A 21 23.66 -22.35 -2.45
C VAL A 21 22.53 -22.97 -1.63
N PRO A 22 21.34 -23.21 -2.20
CA PRO A 22 20.26 -23.88 -1.49
C PRO A 22 20.74 -25.28 -1.06
N VAL A 23 20.78 -25.53 0.24
CA VAL A 23 20.95 -26.88 0.77
C VAL A 23 19.72 -27.70 0.37
N ALA A 24 19.96 -28.95 -0.02
CA ALA A 24 19.00 -29.88 -0.63
C ALA A 24 17.58 -29.82 0.00
N GLU A 25 16.57 -29.87 -0.87
CA GLU A 25 15.15 -29.73 -0.55
C GLU A 25 14.70 -30.73 0.54
N PRO A 26 14.09 -30.28 1.65
CA PRO A 26 13.32 -31.18 2.50
C PRO A 26 12.10 -31.66 1.72
N ALA A 27 11.80 -32.96 1.76
CA ALA A 27 10.64 -33.55 1.12
C ALA A 27 9.35 -33.02 1.75
N ILE A 28 8.75 -31.98 1.15
CA ILE A 28 7.46 -31.43 1.57
C ILE A 28 6.34 -32.20 0.86
N PRO A 29 5.38 -32.81 1.59
CA PRO A 29 4.25 -33.49 0.96
C PRO A 29 3.35 -32.49 0.24
N ARG A 30 2.86 -32.89 -0.95
CA ARG A 30 2.04 -32.05 -1.85
C ARG A 30 0.77 -31.58 -1.14
N ILE A 31 0.65 -30.27 -0.93
CA ILE A 31 -0.58 -29.62 -0.46
C ILE A 31 -1.50 -29.44 -1.67
N GLU A 32 -2.72 -29.99 -1.56
CA GLU A 32 -3.80 -29.85 -2.54
C GLU A 32 -4.09 -28.39 -2.87
N GLU A 33 -4.27 -28.10 -4.16
CA GLU A 33 -4.65 -26.78 -4.67
C GLU A 33 -5.98 -26.34 -4.08
N VAL A 34 -5.92 -25.43 -3.10
CA VAL A 34 -7.09 -24.67 -2.65
C VAL A 34 -7.56 -23.81 -3.82
N ARG A 35 -8.74 -24.14 -4.34
CA ARG A 35 -9.46 -23.33 -5.33
C ARG A 35 -9.71 -21.94 -4.77
N VAL A 36 -8.93 -20.96 -5.23
CA VAL A 36 -9.17 -19.55 -4.93
C VAL A 36 -10.31 -19.07 -5.82
N GLY A 37 -11.50 -18.95 -5.25
CA GLY A 37 -12.64 -18.29 -5.89
C GLY A 37 -12.34 -16.80 -6.20
N PRO A 38 -13.16 -16.15 -7.05
CA PRO A 38 -12.87 -14.80 -7.49
C PRO A 38 -12.93 -13.84 -6.30
N VAL A 39 -11.80 -13.19 -6.01
CA VAL A 39 -11.65 -12.21 -4.94
C VAL A 39 -12.38 -10.92 -5.33
N GLY A 40 -13.68 -10.87 -5.03
CA GLY A 40 -14.50 -9.66 -5.11
C GLY A 40 -14.15 -8.66 -3.99
N LYS A 41 -13.02 -7.96 -4.08
CA LYS A 41 -12.58 -6.97 -3.07
C LYS A 41 -12.82 -5.50 -3.44
N ARG A 42 -13.63 -5.24 -4.46
CA ARG A 42 -13.90 -3.86 -4.88
C ARG A 42 -14.88 -3.14 -3.95
N GLN A 43 -15.80 -3.86 -3.32
CA GLN A 43 -16.86 -3.30 -2.47
C GLN A 43 -16.33 -2.90 -1.07
N GLU A 44 -15.60 -3.79 -0.38
CA GLU A 44 -15.05 -3.53 0.98
C GLU A 44 -14.09 -2.32 1.03
N ARG A 45 -13.41 -2.02 -0.07
CA ARG A 45 -12.42 -0.94 -0.15
C ARG A 45 -13.06 0.45 -0.04
N ASN A 46 -14.29 0.62 -0.53
CA ASN A 46 -14.99 1.91 -0.47
C ASN A 46 -15.54 2.21 0.93
N ASP A 47 -16.02 1.18 1.64
CA ASP A 47 -16.61 1.34 2.97
C ASP A 47 -15.54 1.64 4.04
N TYR A 48 -14.35 1.04 3.91
CA TYR A 48 -13.22 1.32 4.79
C TYR A 48 -12.74 2.77 4.70
N ASP A 49 -12.63 3.32 3.47
CA ASP A 49 -12.19 4.71 3.26
C ASP A 49 -13.22 5.72 3.82
N ALA A 50 -14.50 5.44 3.62
CA ALA A 50 -15.57 6.27 4.18
C ALA A 50 -15.57 6.28 5.72
N SER A 51 -15.32 5.13 6.36
CA SER A 51 -15.23 5.01 7.82
C SER A 51 -14.05 5.81 8.38
N VAL A 52 -12.86 5.64 7.82
CA VAL A 52 -11.65 6.36 8.24
C VAL A 52 -11.83 7.87 8.06
N ARG A 53 -12.42 8.31 6.94
CA ARG A 53 -12.72 9.72 6.70
C ARG A 53 -13.68 10.29 7.74
N ARG A 54 -14.74 9.56 8.10
CA ARG A 54 -15.71 9.99 9.13
C ARG A 54 -15.04 10.14 10.49
N SER A 55 -14.24 9.15 10.90
CA SER A 55 -13.49 9.21 12.17
C SER A 55 -12.54 10.40 12.22
N PHE A 56 -11.88 10.73 11.10
CA PHE A 56 -10.98 11.87 11.02
C PHE A 56 -11.70 13.22 11.11
N ILE A 57 -12.89 13.34 10.51
CA ILE A 57 -13.74 14.54 10.64
C ILE A 57 -14.25 14.68 12.08
N TRP A 58 -14.71 13.58 12.66
CA TRP A 58 -15.17 13.57 14.05
C TRP A 58 -14.07 14.00 15.03
N LEU A 59 -12.84 13.52 14.84
CA LEU A 59 -11.69 13.93 15.64
C LEU A 59 -11.42 15.44 15.51
N GLN A 60 -11.49 16.01 14.31
CA GLN A 60 -11.33 17.45 14.12
C GLN A 60 -12.40 18.24 14.87
N ASN A 61 -13.65 17.80 14.82
CA ASN A 61 -14.73 18.44 15.55
C ASN A 61 -14.49 18.38 17.07
N LEU A 62 -13.99 17.26 17.59
CA LEU A 62 -13.60 17.15 18.99
C LEU A 62 -12.50 18.13 19.38
N ILE A 63 -11.43 18.23 18.58
CA ILE A 63 -10.33 19.17 18.84
C ILE A 63 -10.88 20.61 18.91
N ILE A 64 -11.74 20.98 17.97
CA ILE A 64 -12.33 22.33 17.91
C ILE A 64 -13.27 22.60 19.09
N GLN A 65 -14.09 21.62 19.48
CA GLN A 65 -15.15 21.80 20.48
C GLN A 65 -14.68 21.58 21.92
N ARG A 66 -13.67 20.74 22.15
CA ARG A 66 -13.18 20.39 23.48
C ARG A 66 -11.80 20.92 23.78
N ASP A 67 -10.85 20.76 22.88
CA ASP A 67 -9.44 21.08 23.19
C ASP A 67 -9.13 22.55 22.92
N ALA A 68 -9.85 23.15 21.96
CA ALA A 68 -9.63 24.49 21.45
C ALA A 68 -10.78 25.46 21.79
N TYR A 69 -11.65 25.11 22.74
CA TYR A 69 -12.88 25.86 23.02
C TYR A 69 -12.64 27.28 23.55
N THR A 70 -11.49 27.52 24.20
CA THR A 70 -11.10 28.83 24.74
C THR A 70 -10.38 29.72 23.73
N LEU A 71 -10.08 29.23 22.52
CA LEU A 71 -9.41 30.03 21.50
C LEU A 71 -10.32 31.18 21.05
N ASP A 72 -9.71 32.34 20.82
CA ASP A 72 -10.39 33.46 20.18
C ASP A 72 -10.79 33.10 18.73
N GLY A 73 -11.73 33.87 18.17
CA GLY A 73 -12.30 33.59 16.85
C GLY A 73 -11.26 33.50 15.73
N ARG A 74 -10.21 34.34 15.76
CA ARG A 74 -9.15 34.33 14.72
C ARG A 74 -8.27 33.10 14.89
N SER A 75 -7.87 32.76 16.11
CA SER A 75 -7.07 31.56 16.37
C SER A 75 -7.83 30.28 16.03
N LYS A 76 -9.13 30.22 16.32
CA LYS A 76 -10.01 29.11 15.95
C LYS A 76 -10.15 28.96 14.43
N GLN A 77 -10.33 30.07 13.71
CA GLN A 77 -10.38 30.06 12.25
C GLN A 77 -9.07 29.58 11.62
N ASN A 78 -7.92 30.00 12.17
CA ASN A 78 -6.61 29.53 11.73
C ASN A 78 -6.45 28.02 11.98
N LEU A 79 -6.85 27.54 13.16
CA LEU A 79 -6.85 26.11 13.50
C LEU A 79 -7.69 25.31 12.50
N GLU A 80 -8.91 25.75 12.21
CA GLU A 80 -9.79 25.12 11.22
C GLU A 80 -9.13 25.05 9.83
N ARG A 81 -8.51 26.14 9.37
CA ARG A 81 -7.76 26.15 8.11
C ARG A 81 -6.63 25.11 8.11
N HIS A 82 -5.86 25.02 9.19
CA HIS A 82 -4.77 24.05 9.29
C HIS A 82 -5.28 22.59 9.31
N LEU A 83 -6.37 22.33 10.03
CA LEU A 83 -7.01 21.01 10.06
C LEU A 83 -7.55 20.60 8.68
N GLN A 84 -8.13 21.54 7.92
CA GLN A 84 -8.56 21.28 6.55
C GLN A 84 -7.39 20.94 5.62
N ILE A 85 -6.26 21.64 5.72
CA ILE A 85 -5.06 21.34 4.92
C ILE A 85 -4.55 19.93 5.22
N ARG A 86 -4.46 19.58 6.51
CA ARG A 86 -4.04 18.24 6.96
C ARG A 86 -5.02 17.16 6.47
N THR A 87 -6.32 17.43 6.51
CA THR A 87 -7.36 16.52 6.00
C THR A 87 -7.15 16.21 4.52
N LYS A 88 -6.93 17.24 3.70
CA LYS A 88 -6.68 17.06 2.27
C LYS A 88 -5.41 16.24 2.01
N ALA A 89 -4.34 16.51 2.76
CA ALA A 89 -3.10 15.75 2.67
C ALA A 89 -3.30 14.28 3.05
N PHE A 90 -4.01 14.02 4.15
CA PHE A 90 -4.34 12.67 4.62
C PHE A 90 -5.20 11.88 3.62
N GLN A 91 -6.22 12.52 3.02
CA GLN A 91 -7.04 11.88 1.99
C GLN A 91 -6.18 11.48 0.78
N LYS A 92 -5.31 12.38 0.32
CA LYS A 92 -4.41 12.09 -0.80
C LYS A 92 -3.46 10.94 -0.49
N SER A 93 -2.83 10.93 0.69
CA SER A 93 -1.92 9.85 1.09
C SER A 93 -2.65 8.52 1.27
N SER A 94 -3.88 8.54 1.78
CA SER A 94 -4.71 7.34 1.93
C SER A 94 -5.02 6.70 0.58
N VAL A 95 -5.43 7.50 -0.42
CA VAL A 95 -5.67 7.00 -1.79
C VAL A 95 -4.41 6.37 -2.38
N ILE A 96 -3.25 7.03 -2.23
CA ILE A 96 -1.97 6.50 -2.70
C ILE A 96 -1.62 5.17 -2.03
N SER A 97 -1.76 5.09 -0.70
CA SER A 97 -1.49 3.88 0.06
C SER A 97 -2.39 2.71 -0.39
N ILE A 98 -3.67 2.99 -0.61
CA ILE A 98 -4.64 2.04 -1.13
C ILE A 98 -4.21 1.54 -2.53
N LEU A 99 -3.82 2.44 -3.44
CA LEU A 99 -3.32 2.06 -4.77
C LEU A 99 -2.05 1.20 -4.68
N GLN A 100 -1.08 1.61 -3.87
CA GLN A 100 0.17 0.87 -3.66
C GLN A 100 -0.09 -0.53 -3.11
N LYS A 101 -0.95 -0.67 -2.09
CA LYS A 101 -1.34 -1.97 -1.54
C LYS A 101 -1.98 -2.86 -2.61
N GLY A 102 -2.82 -2.29 -3.47
CA GLY A 102 -3.42 -3.02 -4.59
C GLY A 102 -2.39 -3.51 -5.59
N HIS A 103 -1.43 -2.66 -5.97
CA HIS A 103 -0.34 -3.02 -6.87
C HIS A 103 0.55 -4.12 -6.28
N ILE A 104 0.97 -4.00 -5.02
CA ILE A 104 1.77 -5.01 -4.33
C ILE A 104 1.04 -6.36 -4.31
N GLN A 105 -0.28 -6.34 -4.03
CA GLN A 105 -1.09 -7.56 -4.02
C GLN A 105 -1.27 -8.21 -5.39
N SER A 106 -1.18 -7.45 -6.50
CA SER A 106 -1.31 -8.02 -7.85
C SER A 106 0.00 -8.61 -8.39
N LEU A 107 1.16 -8.22 -7.86
CA LEU A 107 2.47 -8.69 -8.34
C LEU A 107 2.64 -10.21 -8.32
N PRO A 108 2.24 -10.96 -7.27
CA PRO A 108 2.36 -12.43 -7.26
C PRO A 108 1.54 -13.08 -8.37
N THR A 109 0.31 -12.60 -8.59
CA THR A 109 -0.57 -13.11 -9.65
C THR A 109 0.06 -12.92 -11.02
N ILE A 110 0.54 -11.70 -11.32
CA ILE A 110 1.21 -11.38 -12.58
C ILE A 110 2.48 -12.23 -12.75
N HIS A 111 3.26 -12.41 -11.69
CA HIS A 111 4.47 -13.23 -11.72
C HIS A 111 4.15 -14.69 -12.06
N ASN A 112 3.15 -15.28 -11.40
CA ASN A 112 2.73 -16.65 -11.63
C ASN A 112 2.21 -16.85 -13.06
N GLU A 113 1.39 -15.92 -13.57
CA GLU A 113 0.91 -15.94 -14.96
C GLU A 113 2.08 -15.88 -15.96
N ALA A 114 3.06 -14.99 -15.72
CA ALA A 114 4.25 -14.89 -16.55
C ALA A 114 5.11 -16.17 -16.51
N LYS A 115 5.23 -16.82 -15.35
CA LYS A 115 5.93 -18.10 -15.20
C LYS A 115 5.28 -19.20 -16.04
N VAL A 116 3.95 -19.32 -15.99
CA VAL A 116 3.19 -20.28 -16.81
C VAL A 116 3.43 -20.04 -18.30
N ARG A 117 3.30 -18.79 -18.76
CA ARG A 117 3.54 -18.42 -20.17
C ARG A 117 4.94 -18.75 -20.68
N ARG A 118 5.96 -18.68 -19.82
CA ARG A 118 7.34 -19.07 -20.18
C ARG A 118 7.46 -20.59 -20.33
N SER A 119 6.86 -21.34 -19.41
CA SER A 119 6.90 -22.80 -19.43
C SER A 119 6.15 -23.42 -20.62
N THR A 120 5.12 -22.75 -21.14
CA THR A 120 4.35 -23.23 -22.30
C THR A 120 5.00 -22.88 -23.64
N LYS A 121 5.98 -21.97 -23.67
CA LYS A 121 6.72 -21.61 -24.91
C LYS A 121 7.91 -22.53 -25.18
N SER A 122 8.36 -23.29 -24.18
CA SER A 122 9.47 -24.25 -24.31
C SER A 122 9.01 -25.64 -24.73
N LEU A 123 7.77 -25.79 -25.20
CA LEU A 123 7.15 -27.03 -25.63
C LEU A 123 6.80 -26.94 -27.12
#